data_AF-A0A0G1UBK4-F1
#
_entry.id   AF-A0A0G1UBK4-F1
#
_cell.length_a   1.000
_cell.length_b   1.000
_cell.length_c   1.000
_cell.angle_alpha   90.00
_cell.angle_beta   90.00
_cell.angle_gamma   90.00
#
_symmetry.space_group_name_H-M   'P 1'
#
loop_
_entity.id
_entity.type
_entity.pdbx_description
1 polymer ?
#
loop_
_entity_poly.entity_id
_entity_poly.type
_entity_poly.pdbx_seq_one_letter_code
_entity_poly.pdbx_strand_id
1 'polypeptide(L)'
;MSLTFQKIIVVILIILAVSSIYLGSYLPFGKSERYISAMSAAGSAKSLQEFEANYDNVFKFYSPIGQEEVVKFFGNDVMSLLNQANQPEAVARALADYIEPMLLENNVRHVIMGGNMYLSLWYNYGRKDADFRKVEDYYLKAYAIGPKLPPVLYGLLNAYLLKDDKAKIQEFGNIILSYWPKDQSVQGYIDKARGL
;
A
#
# COMPACT_ATOMS: atom_id res chain seq x y z
N MET A 1 32.21 32.75 27.10
CA MET A 1 31.17 32.80 26.05
C MET A 1 30.36 34.08 26.28
N SER A 2 30.17 34.96 25.28
CA SER A 2 29.53 36.26 25.53
C SER A 2 28.02 36.12 25.77
N LEU A 3 27.45 37.01 26.58
CA LEU A 3 26.01 37.04 26.88
C LEU A 3 25.16 37.13 25.58
N THR A 4 25.67 37.85 24.59
CA THR A 4 25.05 37.98 23.25
C THR A 4 25.00 36.63 22.53
N PHE A 5 26.09 35.85 22.57
CA PHE A 5 26.14 34.54 21.94
C PHE A 5 25.16 33.54 22.59
N GLN A 6 25.05 33.56 23.93
CA GLN A 6 24.08 32.73 24.65
C GLN A 6 22.62 33.09 24.28
N LYS A 7 22.30 34.38 24.17
CA LYS A 7 20.96 34.84 23.75
C LYS A 7 20.61 34.37 22.33
N ILE A 8 21.56 34.42 21.40
CA ILE A 8 21.37 33.94 20.03
C ILE A 8 21.05 32.44 20.03
N ILE A 9 21.80 31.64 20.79
CA ILE A 9 21.54 30.19 20.91
C ILE A 9 20.13 29.93 21.45
N VAL A 10 19.73 30.62 22.52
CA VAL A 10 18.39 30.45 23.11
C VAL A 10 17.29 30.77 22.10
N VAL A 11 17.41 31.86 21.33
CA VAL A 11 16.44 32.21 20.29
C VAL A 11 16.37 31.13 19.21
N ILE A 12 17.51 30.61 18.74
CA ILE A 12 17.55 29.52 17.75
C ILE A 12 16.85 28.27 18.30
N LEU A 13 17.13 27.90 19.55
CA LEU A 13 16.51 26.72 20.18
C LEU A 13 14.99 26.88 20.32
N ILE A 14 14.50 28.08 20.66
CA ILE A 14 13.06 28.36 20.71
C ILE A 14 12.43 28.20 19.33
N ILE A 15 13.04 28.78 18.30
CA ILE A 15 12.54 28.66 16.92
C ILE A 15 12.49 27.19 16.50
N LEU A 16 13.56 26.42 16.74
CA LEU A 16 13.61 25.00 16.43
C LEU A 16 12.54 24.21 17.20
N ALA A 17 12.32 24.51 18.48
CA ALA A 17 11.29 23.86 19.28
C ALA A 17 9.88 24.13 18.74
N VAL A 18 9.56 25.40 18.45
CA VAL A 18 8.26 25.80 17.89
C VAL A 18 8.05 25.16 16.51
N SER A 19 9.06 25.20 15.64
CA SER A 19 9.01 24.55 14.33
C SER A 19 8.81 23.03 14.45
N SER A 20 9.47 22.38 15.41
CA SER A 20 9.33 20.94 15.64
C SER A 20 7.92 20.57 16.09
N ILE A 21 7.31 21.36 16.98
CA ILE A 21 5.92 21.16 17.42
C ILE A 21 4.96 21.38 16.26
N TYR A 22 5.16 22.44 15.48
CA TYR A 22 4.27 22.77 14.37
C TYR A 22 4.32 21.69 13.27
N LEU A 23 5.52 21.32 12.83
CA LEU A 23 5.73 20.35 11.75
C LEU A 23 5.51 18.91 12.20
N GLY A 24 5.86 18.56 13.44
CA GLY A 24 5.85 17.20 13.96
C GLY A 24 4.57 16.80 14.69
N SER A 25 3.74 17.76 15.12
CA SER A 25 2.52 17.47 15.88
C SER A 25 1.30 18.17 15.31
N TYR A 26 1.36 19.49 15.09
CA TYR A 26 0.19 20.26 14.66
C TYR A 26 -0.26 19.91 13.22
N LEU A 27 0.67 19.91 12.25
CA LEU A 27 0.32 19.53 10.87
C LEU A 27 -0.13 18.06 10.74
N PRO A 28 0.56 17.07 11.35
CA PRO A 28 0.07 15.68 11.32
C PRO A 28 -1.31 15.53 11.95
N PHE A 29 -1.56 16.18 13.09
CA PHE A 29 -2.88 16.18 13.73
C PHE A 29 -3.97 16.72 12.79
N GLY A 30 -3.74 17.89 12.18
CA GLY A 30 -4.69 18.47 11.23
C GLY A 30 -4.91 17.60 9.99
N LYS A 31 -3.91 16.82 9.56
CA LYS A 31 -4.07 15.86 8.46
C LYS A 31 -4.92 14.65 8.88
N SER A 32 -4.68 14.12 10.08
CA SER A 32 -5.48 13.02 10.64
C SER A 32 -6.94 13.41 10.85
N GLU A 33 -7.22 14.62 11.34
CA GLU A 33 -8.61 15.11 11.48
C GLU A 33 -9.34 15.19 10.13
N ARG A 34 -8.64 15.65 9.08
CA ARG A 34 -9.18 15.66 7.72
C ARG A 34 -9.44 14.25 7.21
N TYR A 35 -8.53 13.30 7.47
CA TYR A 35 -8.74 11.91 7.11
C TYR A 35 -9.99 11.32 7.78
N ILE A 36 -10.13 11.53 9.09
CA ILE A 36 -11.29 11.03 9.86
C ILE A 36 -12.59 11.63 9.32
N SER A 37 -12.56 12.93 9.00
CA SER A 37 -13.71 13.62 8.42
C SER A 37 -14.07 13.08 7.02
N ALA A 38 -13.06 12.86 6.16
CA ALA A 38 -13.25 12.27 4.84
C ALA A 38 -13.81 10.84 4.92
N MET A 39 -13.26 10.01 5.81
CA MET A 39 -13.73 8.65 6.06
C MET A 39 -15.18 8.62 6.56
N SER A 40 -15.53 9.53 7.49
CA SER A 40 -16.91 9.65 7.97
C SER A 40 -17.87 10.09 6.86
N ALA A 41 -17.45 10.99 5.97
CA ALA A 41 -18.26 11.46 4.84
C ALA A 41 -18.39 10.40 3.73
N ALA A 42 -17.34 9.59 3.53
CA ALA A 42 -17.28 8.55 2.52
C ALA A 42 -18.41 7.51 2.64
N GLY A 43 -18.81 7.16 3.87
CA GLY A 43 -19.95 6.26 4.10
C GLY A 43 -21.31 6.80 3.62
N SER A 44 -21.41 8.11 3.37
CA SER A 44 -22.60 8.78 2.85
C SER A 44 -22.46 9.28 1.40
N ALA A 45 -21.28 9.08 0.79
CA ALA A 45 -21.01 9.54 -0.57
C ALA A 45 -21.92 8.81 -1.58
N LYS A 46 -22.54 9.56 -2.49
CA LYS A 46 -23.47 9.04 -3.50
C LYS A 46 -22.82 8.76 -4.84
N SER A 47 -21.58 9.19 -5.02
CA SER A 47 -20.82 9.03 -6.25
C SER A 47 -19.33 8.87 -5.96
N LEU A 48 -18.61 8.30 -6.94
CA LEU A 48 -17.16 8.23 -6.90
C LEU A 48 -16.52 9.63 -6.82
N GLN A 49 -17.05 10.61 -7.55
CA GLN A 49 -16.53 11.98 -7.54
C GLN A 49 -16.65 12.64 -6.17
N GLU A 50 -17.77 12.41 -5.47
CA GLU A 50 -17.96 12.88 -4.10
C GLU A 50 -17.00 12.16 -3.12
N PHE A 51 -16.78 10.86 -3.32
CA PHE A 51 -15.80 10.09 -2.56
C PHE A 51 -14.37 10.65 -2.76
N GLU A 52 -13.91 10.81 -4.00
CA GLU A 52 -12.60 11.38 -4.33
C GLU A 52 -12.45 12.80 -3.79
N ALA A 53 -13.47 13.66 -3.95
CA ALA A 53 -13.45 15.02 -3.44
C ALA A 53 -13.27 15.09 -1.92
N ASN A 54 -13.82 14.13 -1.16
CA ASN A 54 -13.64 14.05 0.28
C ASN A 54 -12.16 13.77 0.64
N TYR A 55 -11.50 12.88 -0.09
CA TYR A 55 -10.11 12.50 0.18
C TYR A 55 -9.07 13.45 -0.43
N ASP A 56 -9.42 14.17 -1.50
CA ASP A 56 -8.57 15.19 -2.12
C ASP A 56 -8.12 16.26 -1.11
N ASN A 57 -9.02 16.66 -0.20
CA ASN A 57 -8.70 17.60 0.85
C ASN A 57 -7.67 17.07 1.87
N VAL A 58 -7.61 15.75 2.04
CA VAL A 58 -6.63 15.08 2.89
C VAL A 58 -5.27 15.03 2.18
N PHE A 59 -5.26 14.59 0.93
CA PHE A 59 -4.03 14.42 0.16
C PHE A 59 -3.36 15.74 -0.21
N LYS A 60 -4.14 16.80 -0.48
CA LYS A 60 -3.61 18.15 -0.76
C LYS A 60 -3.15 18.89 0.49
N PHE A 61 -3.53 18.44 1.69
CA PHE A 61 -3.09 19.07 2.91
C PHE A 61 -1.61 18.77 3.19
N TYR A 62 -0.80 19.83 3.23
CA TYR A 62 0.62 19.72 3.51
C TYR A 62 0.86 19.28 4.96
N SER A 63 1.57 18.17 5.12
CA SER A 63 2.17 17.75 6.37
C SER A 63 3.46 17.00 6.07
N PRO A 64 4.59 17.37 6.67
CA PRO A 64 5.87 16.71 6.41
C PRO A 64 5.90 15.26 6.93
N ILE A 65 4.99 14.92 7.84
CA ILE A 65 4.81 13.58 8.42
C ILE A 65 3.34 13.18 8.25
N GLY A 66 3.04 11.89 8.06
CA GLY A 66 1.66 11.40 7.99
C GLY A 66 1.17 11.04 6.59
N GLN A 67 1.91 11.35 5.53
CA GLN A 67 1.51 10.99 4.16
C GLN A 67 1.52 9.47 3.95
N GLU A 68 2.55 8.78 4.46
CA GLU A 68 2.62 7.32 4.40
C GLU A 68 1.41 6.69 5.07
N GLU A 69 1.10 7.13 6.28
CA GLU A 69 0.00 6.61 7.07
C GLU A 69 -1.35 6.83 6.39
N VAL A 70 -1.60 8.02 5.85
CA VAL A 70 -2.83 8.33 5.12
C VAL A 70 -3.01 7.43 3.91
N VAL A 71 -1.96 7.25 3.09
CA VAL A 71 -2.02 6.36 1.92
C VAL A 71 -2.26 4.91 2.36
N LYS A 72 -1.61 4.47 3.43
CA LYS A 72 -1.80 3.12 3.99
C LYS A 72 -3.25 2.90 4.46
N PHE A 73 -3.81 3.83 5.23
CA PHE A 73 -5.19 3.69 5.72
C PHE A 73 -6.18 3.74 4.56
N PHE A 74 -6.02 4.72 3.67
CA PHE A 74 -6.89 4.87 2.51
C PHE A 74 -6.83 3.63 1.60
N GLY A 75 -5.64 3.07 1.39
CA GLY A 75 -5.50 1.86 0.59
C GLY A 75 -6.11 0.62 1.22
N ASN A 76 -6.16 0.53 2.55
CA ASN A 76 -6.94 -0.52 3.21
C ASN A 76 -8.45 -0.31 3.00
N ASP A 77 -8.93 0.94 3.05
CA ASP A 77 -10.33 1.27 2.78
C ASP A 77 -10.69 0.92 1.32
N VAL A 78 -9.84 1.28 0.36
CA VAL A 78 -9.98 0.90 -1.05
C VAL A 78 -9.98 -0.63 -1.19
N MET A 79 -9.04 -1.35 -0.57
CA MET A 79 -9.02 -2.81 -0.59
C MET A 79 -10.30 -3.43 -0.01
N SER A 80 -10.87 -2.84 1.04
CA SER A 80 -12.15 -3.29 1.59
C SER A 80 -13.28 -3.12 0.58
N LEU A 81 -13.33 -1.98 -0.13
CA LEU A 81 -14.33 -1.71 -1.17
C LEU A 81 -14.15 -2.62 -2.39
N LEU A 82 -12.92 -2.89 -2.82
CA LEU A 82 -12.61 -3.79 -3.94
C LEU A 82 -13.07 -5.23 -3.71
N ASN A 83 -13.10 -5.67 -2.46
CA ASN A 83 -13.48 -7.02 -2.09
C ASN A 83 -14.94 -7.12 -1.60
N GLN A 84 -15.70 -6.02 -1.65
CA GLN A 84 -17.12 -6.04 -1.33
C GLN A 84 -17.90 -6.85 -2.38
N ALA A 85 -18.81 -7.70 -1.91
CA ALA A 85 -19.68 -8.47 -2.80
C ALA A 85 -20.52 -7.54 -3.69
N ASN A 86 -20.61 -7.87 -4.99
CA ASN A 86 -21.34 -7.12 -6.01
C ASN A 86 -20.80 -5.69 -6.28
N GLN A 87 -19.57 -5.37 -5.89
CA GLN A 87 -18.93 -4.11 -6.26
C GLN A 87 -18.82 -4.00 -7.80
N PRO A 88 -19.36 -2.95 -8.45
CA PRO A 88 -19.25 -2.79 -9.90
C PRO A 88 -17.78 -2.63 -10.34
N GLU A 89 -17.38 -3.35 -11.39
CA GLU A 89 -16.00 -3.31 -11.91
C GLU A 89 -15.53 -1.89 -12.21
N ALA A 90 -16.38 -1.06 -12.82
CA ALA A 90 -16.05 0.32 -13.16
C ALA A 90 -15.67 1.15 -11.93
N VAL A 91 -16.36 0.95 -10.81
CA VAL A 91 -16.05 1.66 -9.55
C VAL A 91 -14.77 1.11 -8.93
N ALA A 92 -14.61 -0.22 -8.93
CA ALA A 92 -13.40 -0.86 -8.41
C ALA A 92 -12.14 -0.37 -9.14
N ARG A 93 -12.17 -0.32 -10.47
CA ARG A 93 -11.06 0.20 -11.28
C ARG A 93 -10.78 1.65 -11.00
N ALA A 94 -11.81 2.49 -10.95
CA ALA A 94 -11.62 3.90 -10.72
C ALA A 94 -11.04 4.20 -9.31
N LEU A 95 -11.41 3.42 -8.29
CA LEU A 95 -10.77 3.48 -6.96
C LEU A 95 -9.30 3.10 -7.02
N ALA A 96 -8.95 2.03 -7.75
CA ALA A 96 -7.57 1.60 -7.92
C ALA A 96 -6.74 2.66 -8.68
N ASP A 97 -7.28 3.21 -9.76
CA ASP A 97 -6.65 4.26 -10.57
C ASP A 97 -6.46 5.56 -9.75
N TYR A 98 -7.39 5.89 -8.86
CA TYR A 98 -7.29 7.06 -7.99
C TYR A 98 -6.15 6.93 -6.96
N ILE A 99 -6.00 5.78 -6.32
CA ILE A 99 -4.98 5.59 -5.28
C ILE A 99 -3.60 5.23 -5.85
N GLU A 100 -3.51 4.58 -7.02
CA GLU A 100 -2.24 4.17 -7.64
C GLU A 100 -1.15 5.26 -7.63
N PRO A 101 -1.42 6.52 -8.07
CA PRO A 101 -0.39 7.58 -8.09
C PRO A 101 0.06 8.04 -6.70
N MET A 102 -0.66 7.66 -5.64
CA MET A 102 -0.34 8.02 -4.25
C MET A 102 0.56 6.98 -3.57
N LEU A 103 0.71 5.79 -4.17
CA LEU A 103 1.58 4.75 -3.65
C LEU A 103 3.05 5.18 -3.74
N LEU A 104 3.78 5.00 -2.65
CA LEU A 104 5.19 5.41 -2.57
C LEU A 104 6.05 4.27 -3.11
N GLU A 105 6.70 4.49 -4.24
CA GLU A 105 7.45 3.47 -4.96
C GLU A 105 8.61 2.84 -4.17
N ASN A 106 9.19 3.60 -3.24
CA ASN A 106 10.27 3.17 -2.35
C ASN A 106 9.76 2.54 -1.04
N ASN A 107 8.44 2.54 -0.81
CA ASN A 107 7.83 1.89 0.34
C ASN A 107 7.29 0.52 -0.06
N VAL A 108 8.01 -0.54 0.36
CA VAL A 108 7.64 -1.92 0.03
C VAL A 108 6.21 -2.29 0.40
N ARG A 109 5.64 -1.71 1.47
CA ARG A 109 4.25 -1.97 1.86
C ARG A 109 3.26 -1.38 0.87
N HIS A 110 3.54 -0.19 0.35
CA HIS A 110 2.69 0.46 -0.67
C HIS A 110 2.78 -0.28 -1.99
N VAL A 111 3.98 -0.76 -2.35
CA VAL A 111 4.18 -1.57 -3.56
C VAL A 111 3.42 -2.90 -3.46
N ILE A 112 3.47 -3.60 -2.32
CA ILE A 112 2.67 -4.82 -2.09
C ILE A 112 1.17 -4.51 -2.14
N MET A 113 0.74 -3.38 -1.57
CA MET A 113 -0.66 -2.93 -1.64
C MET A 113 -1.12 -2.76 -3.09
N GLY A 114 -0.30 -2.16 -3.96
CA GLY A 114 -0.55 -2.11 -5.41
C GLY A 114 -0.76 -3.51 -6.00
N GLY A 115 0.15 -4.45 -5.71
CA GLY A 115 0.04 -5.84 -6.16
C GLY A 115 -1.26 -6.51 -5.70
N ASN A 116 -1.67 -6.29 -4.45
CA ASN A 116 -2.92 -6.82 -3.90
C ASN A 116 -4.17 -6.21 -4.55
N MET A 117 -4.19 -4.91 -4.81
CA MET A 117 -5.32 -4.25 -5.48
C MET A 117 -5.53 -4.83 -6.88
N TYR A 118 -4.47 -4.92 -7.67
CA TYR A 118 -4.57 -5.50 -9.01
C TYR A 118 -4.86 -7.01 -8.99
N LEU A 119 -4.44 -7.72 -7.94
CA LEU A 119 -4.77 -9.14 -7.80
C LEU A 119 -6.26 -9.33 -7.50
N SER A 120 -6.83 -8.48 -6.63
CA SER A 120 -8.28 -8.42 -6.40
C SER A 120 -9.03 -8.09 -7.69
N LEU A 121 -8.58 -7.08 -8.46
CA LEU A 121 -9.21 -6.73 -9.73
C LEU A 121 -9.17 -7.89 -10.73
N TRP A 122 -8.00 -8.52 -10.88
CA TRP A 122 -7.81 -9.67 -11.76
C TRP A 122 -8.71 -10.84 -11.37
N TYR A 123 -8.73 -11.19 -10.08
CA TYR A 123 -9.50 -12.34 -9.60
C TYR A 123 -11.02 -12.12 -9.70
N ASN A 124 -11.51 -10.92 -9.37
CA ASN A 124 -12.94 -10.63 -9.28
C ASN A 124 -13.58 -10.26 -10.63
N TYR A 125 -12.83 -9.71 -11.58
CA TYR A 125 -13.40 -9.08 -12.79
C TYR A 125 -12.91 -9.67 -14.12
N GLY A 126 -12.82 -11.00 -14.18
CA GLY A 126 -12.63 -11.71 -15.44
C GLY A 126 -11.18 -11.97 -15.85
N ARG A 127 -10.23 -11.89 -14.92
CA ARG A 127 -8.84 -12.36 -15.09
C ARG A 127 -8.11 -11.76 -16.30
N LYS A 128 -8.28 -10.46 -16.53
CA LYS A 128 -7.67 -9.75 -17.67
C LYS A 128 -6.14 -9.74 -17.55
N ASP A 129 -5.43 -10.14 -18.61
CA ASP A 129 -3.96 -10.19 -18.59
C ASP A 129 -3.29 -8.87 -18.21
N ALA A 130 -3.91 -7.73 -18.56
CA ALA A 130 -3.42 -6.41 -18.18
C ALA A 130 -3.35 -6.21 -16.65
N ASP A 131 -4.35 -6.71 -15.92
CA ASP A 131 -4.37 -6.62 -14.45
C ASP A 131 -3.29 -7.53 -13.85
N PHE A 132 -3.11 -8.74 -14.39
CA PHE A 132 -2.07 -9.65 -13.90
C PHE A 132 -0.65 -9.10 -14.17
N ARG A 133 -0.43 -8.44 -15.31
CA ARG A 133 0.87 -7.76 -15.55
C ARG A 133 1.16 -6.72 -14.47
N LYS A 134 0.16 -5.94 -14.06
CA LYS A 134 0.30 -5.01 -12.93
C LYS A 134 0.60 -5.74 -11.62
N VAL A 135 -0.06 -6.87 -11.35
CA VAL A 135 0.26 -7.74 -10.17
C VAL A 135 1.73 -8.12 -10.18
N GLU A 136 2.24 -8.66 -11.29
CA GLU A 136 3.64 -9.04 -11.43
C GLU A 136 4.58 -7.85 -11.27
N ASP A 137 4.32 -6.74 -11.95
CA ASP A 137 5.15 -5.53 -11.89
C ASP A 137 5.30 -5.02 -10.45
N TYR A 138 4.18 -4.92 -9.73
CA TYR A 138 4.20 -4.49 -8.32
C TYR A 138 4.96 -5.49 -7.45
N TYR A 139 4.64 -6.76 -7.52
CA TYR A 139 5.27 -7.74 -6.65
C TYR A 139 6.75 -7.96 -6.95
N LEU A 140 7.17 -7.90 -8.22
CA LEU A 140 8.57 -7.97 -8.62
C LEU A 140 9.33 -6.70 -8.20
N LYS A 141 8.70 -5.52 -8.25
CA LYS A 141 9.26 -4.30 -7.66
C LYS A 141 9.45 -4.44 -6.15
N ALA A 142 8.47 -5.01 -5.45
CA ALA A 142 8.60 -5.29 -4.02
C ALA A 142 9.72 -6.30 -3.71
N TYR A 143 9.90 -7.30 -4.58
CA TYR A 143 10.97 -8.30 -4.50
C TYR A 143 12.36 -7.68 -4.72
N ALA A 144 12.48 -6.74 -5.65
CA ALA A 144 13.72 -6.00 -5.84
C ALA A 144 14.12 -5.17 -4.60
N ILE A 145 13.14 -4.60 -3.89
CA ILE A 145 13.38 -3.83 -2.66
C ILE A 145 13.69 -4.77 -1.47
N GLY A 146 12.97 -5.88 -1.34
CA GLY A 146 13.03 -6.78 -0.19
C GLY A 146 12.94 -8.25 -0.58
N PRO A 147 14.01 -8.86 -1.14
CA PRO A 147 13.95 -10.19 -1.75
C PRO A 147 13.77 -11.34 -0.75
N LYS A 148 13.91 -11.06 0.55
CA LYS A 148 13.76 -12.05 1.64
C LYS A 148 12.51 -11.80 2.48
N LEU A 149 11.70 -10.80 2.14
CA LEU A 149 10.53 -10.45 2.93
C LEU A 149 9.42 -11.49 2.69
N PRO A 150 8.92 -12.15 3.75
CA PRO A 150 7.84 -13.12 3.59
C PRO A 150 6.63 -12.56 2.83
N PRO A 151 6.07 -11.37 3.16
CA PRO A 151 4.90 -10.85 2.46
C PRO A 151 5.07 -10.72 0.95
N VAL A 152 6.30 -10.45 0.48
CA VAL A 152 6.61 -10.35 -0.95
C VAL A 152 6.66 -11.73 -1.59
N LEU A 153 7.41 -12.66 -0.99
CA LEU A 153 7.60 -14.00 -1.53
C LEU A 153 6.28 -14.78 -1.56
N TYR A 154 5.51 -14.76 -0.47
CA TYR A 154 4.21 -15.42 -0.40
C TYR A 154 3.17 -14.73 -1.30
N GLY A 155 3.26 -13.41 -1.47
CA GLY A 155 2.40 -12.68 -2.40
C GLY A 155 2.62 -13.09 -3.87
N LEU A 156 3.88 -13.19 -4.30
CA LEU A 156 4.25 -13.72 -5.62
C LEU A 156 3.78 -15.16 -5.80
N LEU A 157 4.09 -16.04 -4.84
CA LEU A 157 3.67 -17.43 -4.89
C LEU A 157 2.14 -17.53 -5.00
N ASN A 158 1.39 -16.78 -4.19
CA ASN A 158 -0.07 -16.77 -4.24
C ASN A 158 -0.62 -16.27 -5.59
N ALA A 159 -0.05 -15.19 -6.15
CA ALA A 159 -0.46 -14.70 -7.46
C ALA A 159 -0.26 -15.78 -8.55
N TYR A 160 0.89 -16.46 -8.55
CA TYR A 160 1.17 -17.53 -9.52
C TYR A 160 0.35 -18.81 -9.28
N LEU A 161 0.04 -19.14 -8.02
CA LEU A 161 -0.91 -20.22 -7.69
C LEU A 161 -2.30 -19.95 -8.27
N LEU A 162 -2.79 -18.71 -8.15
CA LEU A 162 -4.10 -18.35 -8.69
C LEU A 162 -4.13 -18.35 -10.23
N LYS A 163 -3.00 -18.03 -10.87
CA LYS A 163 -2.81 -18.10 -12.33
C LYS A 163 -2.52 -19.51 -12.86
N ASP A 164 -2.25 -20.48 -11.99
CA ASP A 164 -1.79 -21.82 -12.33
C ASP A 164 -0.48 -21.84 -13.14
N ASP A 165 0.43 -20.91 -12.85
CA ASP A 165 1.76 -20.87 -13.47
C ASP A 165 2.73 -21.83 -12.76
N LYS A 166 2.75 -23.08 -13.22
CA LYS A 166 3.55 -24.16 -12.63
C LYS A 166 5.05 -23.85 -12.58
N ALA A 167 5.58 -23.12 -13.54
CA ALA A 167 7.01 -22.79 -13.58
C ALA A 167 7.33 -21.79 -12.47
N LYS A 168 6.51 -20.73 -12.34
CA LYS A 168 6.69 -19.70 -11.32
C LYS A 168 6.36 -20.17 -9.91
N ILE A 169 5.38 -21.07 -9.75
CA ILE A 169 5.09 -21.74 -8.47
C ILE A 169 6.33 -22.49 -7.98
N GLN A 170 7.00 -23.24 -8.87
CA GLN A 170 8.23 -23.96 -8.50
C GLN A 170 9.38 -22.99 -8.20
N GLU A 171 9.57 -21.96 -9.01
CA GLU A 171 10.61 -20.95 -8.80
C GLU A 171 10.49 -20.29 -7.42
N PHE A 172 9.36 -19.66 -7.12
CA PHE A 172 9.17 -18.95 -5.87
C PHE A 172 8.97 -19.87 -4.67
N GLY A 173 8.36 -21.05 -4.87
CA GLY A 173 8.28 -22.08 -3.83
C GLY A 173 9.66 -22.55 -3.37
N ASN A 174 10.57 -22.84 -4.31
CA ASN A 174 11.94 -23.24 -3.96
C ASN A 174 12.71 -22.10 -3.27
N ILE A 175 12.51 -20.85 -3.68
CA ILE A 175 13.10 -19.69 -2.99
C ILE A 175 12.61 -19.63 -1.54
N ILE A 176 11.30 -19.78 -1.31
CA ILE A 176 10.73 -19.79 0.05
C ILE A 176 11.30 -20.95 0.87
N LEU A 177 11.33 -22.17 0.34
CA LEU A 177 11.88 -23.33 1.04
C LEU A 177 13.38 -23.23 1.32
N SER A 178 14.13 -22.46 0.54
CA SER A 178 15.54 -22.17 0.86
C SER A 178 15.71 -21.37 2.16
N TYR A 179 14.72 -20.55 2.52
CA TYR A 179 14.69 -19.77 3.76
C TYR A 179 13.91 -20.49 4.87
N TRP A 180 12.82 -21.19 4.53
CA TRP A 180 11.96 -21.92 5.45
C TRP A 180 11.74 -23.38 5.00
N PRO A 181 12.74 -24.26 5.16
CA PRO A 181 12.68 -25.63 4.61
C PRO A 181 11.57 -26.53 5.18
N LYS A 182 10.94 -26.11 6.28
CA LYS A 182 9.89 -26.87 6.97
C LYS A 182 8.48 -26.41 6.62
N ASP A 183 8.31 -25.49 5.67
CA ASP A 183 7.00 -25.04 5.22
C ASP A 183 6.32 -26.11 4.35
N GLN A 184 5.56 -26.99 5.01
CA GLN A 184 4.86 -28.10 4.37
C GLN A 184 3.80 -27.62 3.36
N SER A 185 3.19 -26.46 3.58
CA SER A 185 2.20 -25.89 2.67
C SER A 185 2.84 -25.56 1.33
N VAL A 186 4.00 -24.89 1.36
CA VAL A 186 4.75 -24.53 0.15
C VAL A 186 5.28 -25.78 -0.57
N GLN A 187 5.77 -26.77 0.19
CA GLN A 187 6.17 -28.05 -0.39
C GLN A 187 4.99 -28.72 -1.14
N GLY A 188 3.80 -28.76 -0.54
CA GLY A 188 2.60 -29.31 -1.18
C GLY A 188 2.19 -28.58 -2.46
N TYR A 189 2.39 -27.25 -2.52
CA TYR A 189 2.14 -26.49 -3.76
C TYR A 189 3.14 -26.84 -4.88
N ILE A 190 4.42 -27.03 -4.54
CA ILE A 190 5.46 -27.44 -5.50
C ILE A 190 5.18 -28.85 -6.03
N ASP A 191 4.84 -29.78 -5.14
CA ASP A 191 4.56 -31.17 -5.51
C ASP A 191 3.36 -31.24 -6.46
N LYS A 192 2.28 -30.54 -6.13
CA LYS A 192 1.10 -30.40 -7.02
C LYS A 192 1.47 -29.78 -8.38
N ALA A 193 2.32 -28.76 -8.40
CA ALA A 193 2.77 -28.13 -9.66
C ALA A 193 3.60 -29.08 -10.52
N ARG A 194 4.31 -30.03 -9.90
CA ARG A 194 5.06 -31.11 -10.57
C ARG A 194 4.19 -32.30 -10.99
N GLY A 195 2.95 -32.37 -10.53
CA GLY A 195 2.05 -33.51 -10.75
C GLY A 195 2.35 -34.70 -9.85
N LEU A 196 2.93 -34.44 -8.66
CA LEU A 196 3.22 -35.42 -7.61
C LEU A 196 2.13 -35.41 -6.54
#